data_AF-A0A7X8K4F8-F1
#
_entry.id   AF-A0A7X8K4F8-F1
#
_cell.length_a   1.000
_cell.length_b   1.000
_cell.length_c   1.000
_cell.angle_alpha   90.00
_cell.angle_beta   90.00
_cell.angle_gamma   90.00
#
_symmetry.space_group_name_H-M   'P 1'
#
loop_
_entity.id
_entity.type
_entity.pdbx_description
1 polymer ?
#
loop_
_entity_poly.entity_id
_entity_poly.type
_entity_poly.pdbx_seq_one_letter_code
_entity_poly.pdbx_strand_id
1 'polypeptide(L)'
;YDYNNFDADTLRIRFWDTGTYTVRYYKRPEPVEDESSEPDCRKDLHNALAYYIAYRWWKRNFPGEQATQSWYEEYLTRVMQVINKQKKQTEVKVIR
;
A
#
# COMPACT_ATOMS: atom_id res chain seq x y z
N TYR A 1 -24.32 -14.01 14.00
CA TYR A 1 -23.49 -14.77 13.05
C TYR A 1 -23.45 -13.96 11.77
N ASP A 2 -22.31 -13.31 11.50
CA ASP A 2 -22.09 -12.64 10.23
C ASP A 2 -22.02 -13.72 9.15
N TYR A 3 -23.14 -13.91 8.44
CA TYR A 3 -23.22 -14.78 7.28
C TYR A 3 -22.58 -14.04 6.10
N ASN A 4 -21.24 -14.06 6.04
CA ASN A 4 -20.56 -13.80 4.78
C ASN A 4 -20.74 -15.06 3.92
N ASN A 5 -21.46 -14.95 2.80
CA ASN A 5 -21.71 -16.05 1.85
C ASN A 5 -20.47 -16.44 1.03
N PHE A 6 -19.27 -16.18 1.56
CA PHE A 6 -18.01 -16.50 0.94
C PHE A 6 -16.95 -16.84 1.99
N ASP A 7 -15.99 -17.65 1.58
CA ASP A 7 -14.75 -17.93 2.30
C ASP A 7 -13.59 -17.40 1.45
N ALA A 8 -12.56 -16.83 2.08
CA ALA A 8 -11.43 -16.27 1.38
C ALA A 8 -10.12 -16.58 2.13
N ASP A 9 -9.13 -17.06 1.38
CA ASP A 9 -7.76 -17.22 1.84
C ASP A 9 -6.81 -16.30 1.03
N THR A 10 -5.50 -16.43 1.25
CA THR A 10 -4.49 -15.61 0.55
C THR A 10 -4.41 -15.88 -0.96
N LEU A 11 -5.03 -16.95 -1.46
CA LEU A 11 -4.92 -17.41 -2.85
C LEU A 11 -6.27 -17.42 -3.58
N ARG A 12 -7.39 -17.55 -2.87
CA ARG A 12 -8.71 -17.73 -3.50
C ARG A 12 -9.84 -17.15 -2.69
N ILE A 13 -10.93 -16.85 -3.40
CA ILE A 13 -12.23 -16.47 -2.87
C ILE A 13 -13.24 -17.51 -3.35
N ARG A 14 -13.96 -18.13 -2.42
CA ARG A 14 -14.96 -19.18 -2.67
C ARG A 14 -16.34 -18.67 -2.28
N PHE A 15 -17.29 -18.79 -3.18
CA PHE A 15 -18.70 -18.53 -2.92
C PHE A 15 -19.42 -19.86 -2.70
N TRP A 16 -20.32 -19.91 -1.72
CA TRP A 16 -21.07 -21.14 -1.39
C TRP A 16 -22.24 -21.37 -2.34
N ASP A 17 -22.82 -20.29 -2.86
CA ASP A 17 -23.95 -20.33 -3.79
C ASP A 17 -23.48 -20.15 -5.23
N THR A 18 -24.27 -20.67 -6.17
CA THR A 18 -24.07 -20.45 -7.60
C THR A 18 -24.75 -19.16 -8.04
N GLY A 19 -24.02 -18.26 -8.69
CA GLY A 19 -24.55 -16.99 -9.17
C GLY A 19 -23.49 -16.11 -9.81
N THR A 20 -23.89 -14.90 -10.21
CA THR A 20 -22.99 -13.87 -10.71
C THR A 20 -22.61 -12.94 -9.57
N TYR A 21 -21.30 -12.83 -9.28
CA TYR A 21 -20.77 -12.00 -8.21
C TYR A 21 -19.87 -10.90 -8.75
N THR A 22 -19.97 -9.71 -8.17
CA THR A 22 -19.02 -8.62 -8.39
C THR A 22 -18.12 -8.51 -7.17
N VAL A 23 -16.82 -8.74 -7.35
CA VAL A 23 -15.85 -8.77 -6.26
C VAL A 23 -14.88 -7.61 -6.38
N ARG A 24 -14.63 -6.92 -5.27
CA ARG A 24 -13.51 -5.96 -5.14
C ARG A 24 -12.46 -6.60 -4.25
N TYR A 25 -11.28 -6.83 -4.80
CA TYR A 25 -10.15 -7.40 -4.08
C TYR A 25 -8.88 -6.59 -4.35
N TYR A 26 -7.93 -6.68 -3.43
CA TYR A 26 -6.59 -6.13 -3.62
C TYR A 26 -5.67 -7.23 -4.14
N LYS A 27 -5.12 -7.04 -5.34
CA LYS A 27 -4.08 -7.93 -5.89
C LYS A 27 -2.77 -7.66 -5.16
N ARG A 28 -2.02 -8.71 -4.83
CA ARG A 28 -0.65 -8.57 -4.34
C ARG A 28 0.22 -7.94 -5.45
N PRO A 29 1.05 -6.93 -5.13
CA PRO A 29 1.99 -6.38 -6.09
C PRO A 29 2.94 -7.44 -6.64
N GLU A 30 3.22 -7.39 -7.93
CA GLU A 30 4.28 -8.17 -8.54
C GLU A 30 5.66 -7.72 -8.02
N PRO A 31 6.61 -8.65 -7.83
CA PRO A 31 7.96 -8.30 -7.46
C PRO A 31 8.61 -7.40 -8.51
N VAL A 32 9.32 -6.38 -8.05
CA VAL A 32 10.17 -5.54 -8.92
C VAL A 32 11.52 -6.27 -9.02
N GLU A 33 11.82 -6.82 -10.20
CA GLU A 33 13.04 -7.63 -10.39
C GLU A 33 14.28 -6.79 -10.70
N ASP A 34 14.10 -5.65 -11.38
CA ASP A 34 15.18 -4.75 -11.78
C ASP A 34 14.78 -3.26 -11.68
N GLU A 35 15.76 -2.37 -11.88
CA GLU A 35 15.54 -0.91 -11.84
C GLU A 35 14.67 -0.39 -13.00
N SER A 36 14.47 -1.19 -14.05
CA SER A 36 13.65 -0.83 -15.21
C SER A 36 12.17 -1.18 -15.03
N SER A 37 11.88 -2.09 -14.10
CA SER A 37 10.55 -2.57 -13.77
C SER A 37 9.72 -1.47 -13.12
N GLU A 38 8.50 -1.24 -13.62
CA GLU A 38 7.58 -0.32 -12.98
C GLU A 38 6.84 -1.02 -11.84
N PRO A 39 6.78 -0.43 -10.64
CA PRO A 39 6.04 -1.02 -9.54
C PRO A 39 4.53 -1.00 -9.82
N ASP A 40 3.83 -2.04 -9.36
CA ASP A 40 2.36 -2.16 -9.41
C ASP A 40 1.62 -1.04 -8.64
N CYS A 41 2.34 -0.34 -7.77
CA CYS A 41 1.84 0.86 -7.09
C CYS A 41 2.46 2.11 -7.69
N ARG A 42 1.85 3.27 -7.47
CA ARG A 42 2.41 4.54 -7.96
C ARG A 42 3.85 4.71 -7.47
N LYS A 43 4.75 5.11 -8.38
CA LYS A 43 6.20 5.29 -8.10
C LYS A 43 6.48 6.14 -6.86
N ASP A 44 5.67 7.17 -6.60
CA ASP A 44 5.80 8.02 -5.42
C ASP A 44 5.50 7.28 -4.10
N LEU A 45 4.49 6.41 -4.08
CA LEU A 45 4.22 5.52 -2.95
C LEU A 45 5.24 4.39 -2.83
N HIS A 46 5.67 3.82 -3.96
CA HIS A 46 6.72 2.81 -3.98
C HIS A 46 8.01 3.33 -3.31
N ASN A 47 8.43 4.54 -3.67
CA ASN A 47 9.62 5.16 -3.10
C ASN A 47 9.46 5.45 -1.60
N ALA A 48 8.25 5.78 -1.13
CA ALA A 48 8.00 5.97 0.29
C ALA A 48 8.19 4.66 1.08
N LEU A 49 7.81 3.50 0.51
CA LEU A 49 7.94 2.21 1.18
C LEU A 49 9.39 1.87 1.56
N ALA A 50 10.37 2.30 0.76
CA ALA A 50 11.79 2.09 1.07
C ALA A 50 12.17 2.65 2.46
N TYR A 51 11.67 3.84 2.81
CA TYR A 51 11.90 4.49 4.10
C TYR A 51 11.23 3.71 5.25
N TYR A 52 10.04 3.16 5.02
CA TYR A 52 9.37 2.32 6.00
C TYR A 52 10.11 1.00 6.23
N ILE A 53 10.62 0.37 5.16
CA ILE A 53 11.43 -0.85 5.27
C ILE A 53 12.72 -0.55 6.02
N ALA A 54 13.40 0.55 5.70
CA ALA A 54 14.59 1.00 6.41
C ALA A 54 14.28 1.19 7.91
N TYR A 55 13.21 1.92 8.25
CA TYR A 55 12.75 2.07 9.63
C TYR A 55 12.55 0.72 10.34
N ARG A 56 11.84 -0.21 9.71
CA ARG A 56 11.54 -1.54 10.29
C ARG A 56 12.82 -2.34 10.53
N TRP A 57 13.77 -2.26 9.61
CA TRP A 57 15.06 -2.93 9.75
C TRP A 57 15.90 -2.28 10.86
N TRP A 58 16.07 -0.96 10.85
CA TRP A 58 16.84 -0.25 11.87
C TRP A 58 16.25 -0.41 13.28
N LYS A 59 14.93 -0.28 13.43
CA LYS A 59 14.25 -0.49 14.71
C LYS A 59 14.47 -1.89 15.28
N ARG A 60 14.54 -2.90 14.41
CA ARG A 60 14.75 -4.29 14.83
C ARG A 60 16.20 -4.56 15.22
N ASN A 61 17.15 -4.06 14.43
CA ASN A 61 18.57 -4.41 14.59
C ASN A 61 19.33 -3.43 15.52
N PHE A 62 18.88 -2.18 15.65
CA PHE A 62 19.51 -1.09 16.41
C PHE A 62 18.47 -0.30 17.22
N PRO A 63 17.82 -0.94 18.21
CA PRO A 63 16.80 -0.27 19.02
C PRO A 63 17.42 0.88 19.83
N GLY A 64 16.88 2.09 19.68
CA GLY A 64 17.29 3.27 20.45
C GLY A 64 18.13 4.29 19.69
N GLU A 65 18.56 4.00 18.45
CA GLU A 65 19.22 5.00 17.62
C GLU A 65 18.24 6.05 17.09
N GLN A 66 18.61 7.33 17.18
CA GLN A 66 17.84 8.46 16.64
C GLN A 66 17.53 8.30 15.13
N ALA A 67 18.46 7.71 14.37
CA ALA A 67 18.30 7.44 12.95
C ALA A 67 17.03 6.62 12.64
N THR A 68 16.62 5.75 13.57
CA THR A 68 15.40 4.96 13.44
C THR A 68 14.16 5.84 13.31
N GLN A 69 14.03 6.89 14.14
CA GLN A 69 12.85 7.74 14.12
C GLN A 69 12.80 8.61 12.86
N SER A 70 13.94 9.11 12.39
CA SER A 70 14.04 9.92 11.17
C SER A 70 13.56 9.18 9.92
N TRP A 71 13.84 7.87 9.80
CA TRP A 71 13.32 7.06 8.68
C TRP A 71 11.79 6.98 8.66
N TYR A 72 11.17 6.90 9.84
CA TYR A 72 9.72 6.86 9.94
C TYR A 72 9.07 8.21 9.63
N GLU A 73 9.66 9.30 10.09
CA GLU A 73 9.19 10.66 9.80
C GLU A 73 9.27 10.99 8.30
N GLU A 74 10.35 10.58 7.64
CA GLU A 74 10.52 10.74 6.20
C GLU A 74 9.48 9.91 5.42
N TYR A 75 9.19 8.68 5.86
CA TYR A 75 8.09 7.88 5.29
C TYR A 75 6.74 8.61 5.39
N LEU A 76 6.38 9.10 6.57
CA LEU A 76 5.11 9.81 6.78
C LEU A 76 5.02 11.07 5.92
N THR A 77 6.12 11.83 5.84
CA THR A 77 6.20 13.05 5.04
C THR A 77 5.91 12.77 3.57
N ARG A 78 6.53 11.72 2.99
CA ARG A 78 6.31 11.34 1.59
C ARG A 78 4.90 10.85 1.33
N VAL A 79 4.35 10.02 2.22
CA VAL A 79 2.95 9.55 2.09
C VAL A 79 1.99 10.74 2.13
N MET A 80 2.18 11.69 3.04
CA MET A 80 1.37 12.90 3.12
C MET A 80 1.45 13.76 1.85
N GLN A 81 2.65 13.90 1.25
CA GLN A 81 2.80 14.62 -0.02
C GLN A 81 1.96 13.97 -1.14
N VAL A 82 1.95 12.63 -1.22
CA VAL A 82 1.14 11.90 -2.21
C VAL A 82 -0.36 12.10 -1.95
N ILE A 83 -0.80 11.96 -0.70
CA ILE A 83 -2.22 12.14 -0.32
C ILE A 83 -2.68 13.56 -0.64
N ASN A 84 -1.88 14.57 -0.28
CA ASN A 84 -2.22 15.97 -0.54
C ASN A 84 -2.26 16.29 -2.04
N LYS A 85 -1.38 15.69 -2.83
CA LYS A 85 -1.41 15.80 -4.30
C LYS A 85 -2.70 15.18 -4.88
N GLN A 86 -3.14 14.05 -4.34
CA GLN A 86 -4.41 13.42 -4.76
C GLN A 86 -5.62 14.29 -4.42
N LYS A 87 -5.72 14.81 -3.19
CA LYS A 87 -6.81 15.71 -2.78
C LYS A 87 -6.96 16.91 -3.72
N LYS A 88 -5.84 17.58 -4.03
CA LYS A 88 -5.82 18.71 -4.98
C LYS A 88 -6.30 18.31 -6.39
N GLN A 89 -5.93 17.13 -6.88
CA GLN A 89 -6.36 16.66 -8.20
C GLN A 89 -7.86 16.31 -8.24
N THR A 90 -8.40 15.76 -7.15
CA THR A 90 -9.82 15.44 -7.03
C THR A 90 -10.67 16.71 -6.96
N GLU A 91 -10.25 17.72 -6.19
CA GLU A 91 -10.94 19.02 -6.10
C GLU A 91 -11.02 19.73 -7.48
N VAL A 92 -9.94 19.70 -8.26
CA VAL A 92 -9.91 20.32 -9.60
C VAL A 92 -10.85 19.61 -10.59
N LYS A 93 -11.07 18.30 -10.45
CA LYS A 93 -11.96 17.54 -11.33
C LYS A 93 -13.45 17.75 -11.05
N VAL A 94 -13.82 18.13 -9.83
CA VAL A 94 -15.23 18.36 -9.45
C VAL A 94 -15.73 19.73 -9.90
N ILE A 95 -14.82 20.66 -10.22
CA ILE A 95 -15.15 22.05 -10.62
C ILE A 95 -15.27 22.21 -12.15
N ARG A 96 -15.17 21.12 -12.93
CA ARG A 96 -15.32 21.11 -14.40
C ARG A 96 -16.53 20.29 -14.81
#